data_AF-A0A662Y0Q8-F1
#
_entry.id   AF-A0A662Y0Q8-F1
#
_cell.length_a   1.000
_cell.length_b   1.000
_cell.length_c   1.000
_cell.angle_alpha   90.00
_cell.angle_beta   90.00
_cell.angle_gamma   90.00
#
_symmetry.space_group_name_H-M   'P 1'
#
loop_
_entity.id
_entity.type
_entity.pdbx_description
1 polymer ?
#
loop_
_entity_poly.entity_id
_entity_poly.type
_entity_poly.pdbx_seq_one_letter_code
_entity_poly.pdbx_strand_id
1 'polypeptide(L)'
;ECLAAAWRKHKPDCDKVFEARKQLRSSGASLSGQGVPFSISTDELSRLNRRTMAVYQKHGVNLPPGRGSSMDVGKKLAFFLDVLREHDTSSPENKSLSLPEKLFLNRRYNNTYRHALETFPPREITQLNAMMHASHVGAANR
;
A
#
# COMPACT_ATOMS: atom_id res chain seq x y z
N GLU A 1 0.40 6.27 11.23
CA GLU A 1 -0.21 5.26 10.33
C GLU A 1 -1.25 5.94 9.44
N CYS A 2 -1.20 5.77 8.11
CA CYS A 2 -1.82 6.65 7.09
C CYS A 2 -1.34 8.12 7.10
N LEU A 3 -1.15 8.73 8.28
CA LEU A 3 -0.70 10.12 8.51
C LEU A 3 0.59 10.55 7.79
N ALA A 4 1.43 9.60 7.36
CA ALA A 4 2.64 9.84 6.57
C ALA A 4 2.55 9.10 5.24
N ALA A 5 1.55 9.47 4.43
CA ALA A 5 1.42 8.98 3.06
C ALA A 5 2.60 9.51 2.22
N ALA A 6 3.55 8.63 1.91
CA ALA A 6 4.64 8.91 0.99
C ALA A 6 4.10 9.19 -0.43
N TRP A 7 2.93 8.64 -0.76
CA TRP A 7 2.24 8.83 -2.03
C TRP A 7 1.00 9.70 -1.90
N ARG A 8 1.02 10.89 -2.52
CA ARG A 8 -0.04 11.91 -2.42
C ARG A 8 -1.43 11.41 -2.81
N LYS A 9 -1.54 10.39 -3.67
CA LYS A 9 -2.82 9.93 -4.23
C LYS A 9 -3.71 9.16 -3.24
N HIS A 10 -3.13 8.53 -2.22
CA HIS A 10 -3.90 7.84 -1.15
C HIS A 10 -4.24 8.76 0.02
N LYS A 11 -3.83 10.04 -0.03
CA LYS A 11 -4.14 11.06 0.99
C LYS A 11 -5.65 11.22 1.24
N PRO A 12 -6.56 11.25 0.24
CA PRO A 12 -7.99 11.44 0.49
C PRO A 12 -8.63 10.36 1.36
N ASP A 13 -8.18 9.10 1.24
CA ASP A 13 -8.64 8.02 2.13
C ASP A 13 -8.13 8.22 3.56
N CYS A 14 -6.88 8.65 3.73
CA CYS A 14 -6.33 8.98 5.05
C CYS A 14 -7.02 10.21 5.68
N ASP A 15 -7.35 11.23 4.90
CA ASP A 15 -7.98 12.46 5.37
C ASP A 15 -9.41 12.19 5.89
N LYS A 16 -10.17 11.30 5.23
CA LYS A 16 -11.48 10.82 5.75
C LYS A 16 -11.37 10.20 7.15
N VAL A 17 -10.31 9.44 7.42
CA VAL A 17 -10.06 8.85 8.77
C VAL A 17 -9.69 9.92 9.77
N PHE A 18 -8.90 10.92 9.36
CA PHE A 18 -8.53 12.02 10.24
C PHE A 18 -9.76 12.82 10.68
N GLU A 19 -10.63 13.20 9.75
CA GLU A 19 -11.87 13.91 10.08
C GLU A 19 -12.86 13.05 10.88
N ALA A 20 -13.03 11.76 10.57
CA ALA A 20 -13.86 10.86 11.37
C ALA A 20 -13.34 10.70 12.82
N ARG A 21 -12.01 10.56 13.01
CA ARG A 21 -11.38 10.52 14.34
C ARG A 21 -11.53 11.86 15.10
N LYS A 22 -11.45 12.98 14.39
CA LYS A 22 -11.63 14.34 14.95
C LYS A 22 -13.07 14.53 15.43
N GLN A 23 -14.07 14.13 14.65
CA GLN A 23 -15.48 14.15 15.03
C GLN A 23 -15.77 13.30 16.28
N LEU A 24 -15.24 12.07 16.33
CA LEU A 24 -15.35 11.19 17.52
C LEU A 24 -14.70 11.78 18.77
N ARG A 25 -13.58 12.49 18.64
CA ARG A 25 -12.96 13.22 19.76
C ARG A 25 -13.81 14.40 20.23
N SER A 26 -14.37 15.18 19.30
CA SER A 26 -15.22 16.32 19.64
C SER A 26 -16.56 15.95 20.28
N SER A 27 -17.06 14.72 20.08
CA SER A 27 -18.27 14.23 20.74
C SER A 27 -18.02 13.61 22.13
N GLY A 28 -16.80 13.69 22.66
CA GLY A 28 -16.46 13.20 24.00
C GLY A 28 -16.34 11.67 24.10
N ALA A 29 -16.37 10.94 22.99
CA ALA A 29 -16.17 9.49 23.01
C ALA A 29 -14.74 9.16 23.48
N SER A 30 -14.64 8.40 24.59
CA SER A 30 -13.34 7.96 25.08
C SER A 30 -12.77 6.91 24.13
N LEU A 31 -11.73 7.30 23.40
CA LEU A 31 -11.03 6.46 22.45
C LEU A 31 -9.97 5.64 23.19
N SER A 32 -10.43 4.67 23.98
CA SER A 32 -9.63 3.70 24.75
C SER A 32 -8.91 2.71 23.85
N GLY A 33 -7.94 3.23 23.10
CA GLY A 33 -7.08 2.47 22.20
C GLY A 33 -6.26 3.41 21.31
N GLN A 34 -4.93 3.29 21.37
CA GLN A 34 -4.00 3.99 20.47
C GLN A 34 -4.10 3.43 19.03
N GLY A 35 -5.23 3.60 18.33
CA GLY A 35 -5.44 2.95 17.02
C GLY A 35 -6.85 2.99 16.38
N VAL A 36 -7.68 3.96 16.73
CA VAL A 36 -9.09 4.17 16.32
C VAL A 36 -9.37 4.10 14.78
N PRO A 37 -10.54 3.68 14.25
CA PRO A 37 -11.64 2.88 14.83
C PRO A 37 -11.97 1.56 14.07
N PHE A 38 -11.44 1.31 12.87
CA PHE A 38 -12.02 0.41 11.88
C PHE A 38 -11.59 -1.07 12.03
N SER A 39 -12.51 -1.96 12.37
CA SER A 39 -12.28 -3.41 12.38
C SER A 39 -12.34 -4.00 10.97
N ILE A 40 -11.19 -4.42 10.43
CA ILE A 40 -11.16 -5.40 9.34
C ILE A 40 -11.42 -6.79 9.94
N SER A 41 -12.29 -7.59 9.34
CA SER A 41 -12.55 -8.95 9.80
C SER A 41 -11.36 -9.87 9.54
N THR A 42 -11.28 -10.99 10.28
CA THR A 42 -10.24 -12.01 10.10
C THR A 42 -10.25 -12.58 8.67
N ASP A 43 -11.42 -12.71 8.04
CA ASP A 43 -11.57 -13.25 6.69
C ASP A 43 -11.12 -12.28 5.60
N GLU A 44 -11.48 -10.99 5.73
CA GLU A 44 -10.97 -9.93 4.84
C GLU A 44 -9.46 -9.81 4.95
N LEU A 45 -8.93 -9.75 6.18
CA LEU A 45 -7.48 -9.70 6.44
C LEU A 45 -6.77 -10.92 5.83
N SER A 46 -7.33 -12.12 6.01
CA SER A 46 -6.79 -13.36 5.44
C SER A 46 -6.87 -13.40 3.91
N ARG A 47 -7.93 -12.83 3.30
CA ARG A 47 -8.04 -12.67 1.84
C ARG A 47 -6.98 -11.70 1.30
N LEU A 48 -6.81 -10.52 1.89
CA LEU A 48 -5.81 -9.54 1.45
C LEU A 48 -4.37 -10.02 1.69
N ASN A 49 -4.13 -10.79 2.76
CA ASN A 49 -2.86 -11.45 3.00
C ASN A 49 -2.56 -12.52 1.94
N ARG A 50 -3.50 -13.42 1.63
CA ARG A 50 -3.33 -14.43 0.57
C ARG A 50 -3.01 -13.80 -0.78
N ARG A 51 -3.72 -12.74 -1.17
CA ARG A 51 -3.43 -11.95 -2.39
C ARG A 51 -1.98 -11.43 -2.40
N THR A 52 -1.54 -10.81 -1.30
CA THR A 52 -0.15 -10.35 -1.15
C THR A 52 0.86 -11.50 -1.28
N MET A 53 0.56 -12.66 -0.69
CA MET A 53 1.47 -13.82 -0.70
C MET A 53 1.55 -14.51 -2.06
N ALA A 54 0.50 -14.46 -2.88
CA ALA A 54 0.55 -14.93 -4.26
C ALA A 54 1.59 -14.15 -5.11
N VAL A 55 1.76 -12.85 -4.86
CA VAL A 55 2.82 -12.04 -5.51
C VAL A 55 4.22 -12.51 -5.08
N TYR A 56 4.42 -12.82 -3.81
CA TYR A 56 5.69 -13.32 -3.27
C TYR A 56 6.04 -14.68 -3.88
N GLN A 57 5.06 -15.58 -3.95
CA GLN A 57 5.20 -16.90 -4.61
C GLN A 57 5.50 -16.76 -6.12
N LYS A 58 4.81 -15.87 -6.84
CA LYS A 58 5.06 -15.57 -8.26
C LYS A 58 6.52 -15.19 -8.54
N HIS A 59 7.15 -14.45 -7.62
CA HIS A 59 8.53 -13.99 -7.75
C HIS A 59 9.57 -14.91 -7.07
N GLY A 60 9.13 -15.99 -6.42
CA GLY A 60 10.02 -16.91 -5.69
C GLY A 60 10.73 -16.28 -4.49
N VAL A 61 10.11 -15.28 -3.85
CA VAL A 61 10.70 -14.54 -2.72
C VAL A 61 9.91 -14.73 -1.43
N ASN A 62 10.62 -14.97 -0.32
CA ASN A 62 10.00 -15.07 1.01
C ASN A 62 9.95 -13.72 1.75
N LEU A 63 10.81 -12.78 1.37
CA LEU A 63 10.91 -11.42 1.92
C LEU A 63 11.16 -10.41 0.77
N PRO A 64 10.76 -9.15 0.91
CA PRO A 64 11.12 -8.12 -0.08
C PRO A 64 12.63 -8.03 -0.27
N PRO A 65 13.14 -8.03 -1.51
CA PRO A 65 14.56 -7.83 -1.75
C PRO A 65 14.96 -6.43 -1.29
N GLY A 66 16.07 -6.35 -0.55
CA GLY A 66 16.65 -5.10 -0.07
C GLY A 66 17.90 -4.70 -0.86
N ARG A 67 18.50 -3.56 -0.45
CA ARG A 67 19.82 -3.12 -0.94
C ARG A 67 20.86 -4.22 -0.71
N GLY A 68 21.70 -4.48 -1.72
CA GLY A 68 22.73 -5.54 -1.65
C GLY A 68 22.22 -6.98 -1.88
N SER A 69 20.92 -7.19 -2.06
CA SER A 69 20.38 -8.51 -2.48
C SER A 69 20.97 -8.94 -3.83
N SER A 70 21.31 -10.23 -3.97
CA SER A 70 21.80 -10.86 -5.21
C SER A 70 20.74 -11.06 -6.29
N MET A 71 19.46 -10.77 -6.02
CA MET A 71 18.38 -10.86 -7.00
C MET A 71 18.62 -9.85 -8.14
N ASP A 72 18.38 -10.28 -9.38
CA ASP A 72 18.47 -9.43 -10.57
C ASP A 72 17.63 -8.14 -10.41
N VAL A 73 18.16 -7.02 -10.91
CA VAL A 73 17.52 -5.69 -10.80
C VAL A 73 16.18 -5.66 -11.53
N GLY A 74 16.09 -6.28 -12.71
CA GLY A 74 14.82 -6.39 -13.46
C GLY A 74 13.76 -7.18 -12.67
N LYS A 75 14.15 -8.32 -12.09
CA LYS A 75 13.28 -9.13 -11.21
C LYS A 75 12.86 -8.37 -9.95
N LYS A 76 13.77 -7.62 -9.30
CA LYS A 76 13.43 -6.75 -8.16
C LYS A 76 12.37 -5.71 -8.56
N LEU A 77 12.60 -4.98 -9.65
CA LEU A 77 11.68 -3.95 -10.13
C LEU A 77 10.30 -4.53 -10.46
N ALA A 78 10.25 -5.71 -11.08
CA ALA A 78 9.01 -6.42 -11.36
C ALA A 78 8.28 -6.87 -10.07
N PHE A 79 9.00 -7.36 -9.06
CA PHE A 79 8.42 -7.68 -7.76
C PHE A 79 7.80 -6.45 -7.09
N PHE A 80 8.55 -5.34 -7.00
CA PHE A 80 8.04 -4.10 -6.40
C PHE A 80 6.82 -3.55 -7.17
N LEU A 81 6.83 -3.60 -8.50
CA LEU A 81 5.69 -3.21 -9.34
C LEU A 81 4.44 -4.05 -9.02
N ASP A 82 4.56 -5.39 -8.99
CA ASP A 82 3.43 -6.26 -8.73
C ASP A 82 2.85 -6.06 -7.31
N VAL A 83 3.71 -5.88 -6.30
CA VAL A 83 3.25 -5.58 -4.93
C VAL A 83 2.57 -4.22 -4.86
N LEU A 84 3.08 -3.20 -5.56
CA LEU A 84 2.43 -1.88 -5.63
C LEU A 84 1.10 -1.94 -6.37
N ARG A 85 0.99 -2.71 -7.46
CA ARG A 85 -0.28 -2.96 -8.16
C ARG A 85 -1.30 -3.64 -7.24
N GLU A 86 -0.89 -4.69 -6.54
CA GLU A 86 -1.74 -5.47 -5.63
C GLU A 86 -2.35 -4.59 -4.51
N HIS A 87 -1.59 -3.60 -4.03
CA HIS A 87 -1.98 -2.70 -2.94
C HIS A 87 -2.54 -1.34 -3.39
N ASP A 88 -2.65 -1.09 -4.69
CA ASP A 88 -3.21 0.16 -5.21
C ASP A 88 -4.73 0.20 -5.04
N THR A 89 -5.25 1.09 -4.20
CA THR A 89 -6.70 1.27 -3.98
C THR A 89 -7.43 1.97 -5.13
N SER A 90 -6.72 2.56 -6.08
CA SER A 90 -7.31 3.17 -7.27
C SER A 90 -7.59 2.18 -8.41
N SER A 91 -7.00 0.98 -8.33
CA SER A 91 -7.21 -0.12 -9.28
C SER A 91 -8.67 -0.59 -9.35
N PRO A 92 -9.15 -1.09 -10.51
CA PRO A 92 -10.49 -1.65 -10.66
C PRO A 92 -10.86 -2.73 -9.63
N GLU A 93 -9.87 -3.51 -9.19
CA GLU A 93 -10.01 -4.63 -8.25
C GLU A 93 -10.18 -4.16 -6.79
N ASN A 94 -9.61 -2.99 -6.46
CA ASN A 94 -9.62 -2.47 -5.09
C ASN A 94 -10.55 -1.25 -4.88
N LYS A 95 -10.99 -0.57 -5.95
CA LYS A 95 -11.79 0.67 -5.87
C LYS A 95 -13.14 0.50 -5.17
N SER A 96 -13.72 -0.71 -5.18
CA SER A 96 -15.00 -1.04 -4.53
C SER A 96 -14.86 -1.52 -3.09
N LEU A 97 -13.64 -1.79 -2.61
CA LEU A 97 -13.41 -2.31 -1.26
C LEU A 97 -13.87 -1.33 -0.17
N SER A 98 -14.12 -1.89 1.02
CA SER A 98 -14.49 -1.12 2.20
C SER A 98 -13.38 -0.13 2.60
N LEU A 99 -13.73 0.93 3.34
CA LEU A 99 -12.73 1.87 3.86
C LEU A 99 -11.66 1.18 4.75
N PRO A 100 -11.98 0.25 5.68
CA PRO A 100 -10.99 -0.51 6.44
C PRO A 100 -9.95 -1.20 5.55
N GLU A 101 -10.39 -1.91 4.50
CA GLU A 101 -9.52 -2.61 3.56
C GLU A 101 -8.66 -1.65 2.74
N LYS A 102 -9.25 -0.55 2.24
CA LYS A 102 -8.50 0.47 1.49
C LYS A 102 -7.38 1.06 2.34
N LEU A 103 -7.63 1.34 3.61
CA LEU A 103 -6.60 1.85 4.53
C LEU A 103 -5.49 0.83 4.79
N PHE A 104 -5.85 -0.45 4.90
CA PHE A 104 -4.88 -1.55 5.01
C PHE A 104 -3.99 -1.65 3.77
N LEU A 105 -4.57 -1.61 2.56
CA LEU A 105 -3.84 -1.64 1.30
C LEU A 105 -2.98 -0.37 1.12
N ASN A 106 -3.54 0.81 1.36
CA ASN A 106 -2.83 2.09 1.35
C ASN A 106 -1.59 2.08 2.26
N ARG A 107 -1.68 1.47 3.46
CA ARG A 107 -0.54 1.30 4.37
C ARG A 107 0.56 0.44 3.72
N ARG A 108 0.18 -0.69 3.11
CA ARG A 108 1.14 -1.59 2.45
C ARG A 108 1.76 -0.97 1.22
N TYR A 109 0.98 -0.34 0.34
CA TYR A 109 1.47 0.42 -0.81
C TYR A 109 2.54 1.45 -0.40
N ASN A 110 2.22 2.30 0.59
CA ASN A 110 3.16 3.33 1.06
C ASN A 110 4.43 2.73 1.68
N ASN A 111 4.33 1.60 2.38
CA ASN A 111 5.49 0.91 2.94
C ASN A 111 6.35 0.25 1.85
N THR A 112 5.73 -0.40 0.86
CA THR A 112 6.43 -0.98 -0.30
C THR A 112 7.14 0.10 -1.10
N TYR A 113 6.49 1.24 -1.38
CA TYR A 113 7.12 2.34 -2.11
C TYR A 113 8.27 2.98 -1.31
N ARG A 114 8.13 3.13 0.02
CA ARG A 114 9.24 3.58 0.88
C ARG A 114 10.42 2.60 0.84
N HIS A 115 10.14 1.30 1.01
CA HIS A 115 11.17 0.26 0.93
C HIS A 115 11.87 0.23 -0.45
N ALA A 116 11.15 0.56 -1.52
CA ALA A 116 11.74 0.74 -2.84
C ALA A 116 12.74 1.90 -2.85
N LEU A 117 12.36 3.09 -2.34
CA LEU A 117 13.24 4.28 -2.25
C LEU A 117 14.50 4.02 -1.41
N GLU A 118 14.43 3.15 -0.40
CA GLU A 118 15.57 2.75 0.44
C GLU A 118 16.45 1.70 -0.27
N THR A 119 15.83 0.81 -1.04
CA THR A 119 16.48 -0.31 -1.75
C THR A 119 17.21 0.11 -3.03
N PHE A 120 16.58 0.93 -3.88
CA PHE A 120 17.07 1.23 -5.23
C PHE A 120 17.83 2.57 -5.29
N PRO A 121 18.84 2.69 -6.16
CA PRO A 121 19.41 3.99 -6.53
C PRO A 121 18.43 4.80 -7.41
N PRO A 122 18.65 6.12 -7.57
CA PRO A 122 17.70 7.01 -8.27
C PRO A 122 17.31 6.58 -9.69
N ARG A 123 18.23 5.99 -10.47
CA ARG A 123 17.96 5.51 -11.83
C ARG A 123 16.87 4.42 -11.85
N GLU A 124 16.96 3.47 -10.93
CA GLU A 124 16.02 2.35 -10.82
C GLU A 124 14.69 2.78 -10.22
N ILE A 125 14.67 3.82 -9.36
CA ILE A 125 13.43 4.49 -8.94
C ILE A 125 12.72 5.19 -10.11
N THR A 126 13.47 5.87 -11.00
CA THR A 126 12.89 6.44 -12.23
C THR A 126 12.30 5.34 -13.12
N GLN A 127 12.99 4.20 -13.26
CA GLN A 127 12.49 3.04 -13.99
C GLN A 127 11.23 2.44 -13.37
N LEU A 128 11.19 2.26 -12.04
CA LEU A 128 10.00 1.78 -11.32
C LEU A 128 8.81 2.71 -11.53
N ASN A 129 9.01 4.03 -11.41
CA ASN A 129 7.96 5.02 -11.64
C ASN A 129 7.43 5.02 -13.08
N ALA A 130 8.31 4.83 -14.09
CA ALA A 130 7.89 4.66 -15.48
C ALA A 130 7.08 3.38 -15.68
N MET A 131 7.52 2.26 -15.07
CA MET A 131 6.79 0.98 -15.09
C MET A 131 5.42 1.09 -14.41
N MET A 132 5.32 1.79 -13.27
CA MET A 132 4.05 2.07 -12.59
C MET A 132 3.11 2.88 -13.47
N HIS A 133 3.60 3.95 -14.11
CA HIS A 133 2.81 4.78 -15.01
C HIS A 133 2.28 3.98 -16.21
N ALA A 134 3.14 3.21 -16.89
CA ALA A 134 2.75 2.35 -18.01
C ALA A 134 1.78 1.23 -17.59
N SER A 135 1.81 0.81 -16.33
CA SER A 135 0.96 -0.24 -15.77
C SER A 135 -0.33 0.29 -15.12
N HIS A 136 -0.59 1.59 -15.22
CA HIS A 136 -1.66 2.33 -14.53
C HIS A 136 -1.67 2.17 -12.99
N VAL A 137 -0.52 1.84 -12.39
CA VAL A 137 -0.39 1.68 -10.93
C VAL A 137 -0.34 3.04 -10.26
N GLY A 138 -1.23 3.24 -9.30
CA GLY A 138 -1.50 4.54 -8.69
C GLY A 138 -2.13 5.51 -9.69
N ALA A 139 -2.75 5.05 -10.77
CA ALA A 139 -3.53 5.90 -11.65
C ALA A 139 -4.98 5.97 -11.14
N ALA A 140 -5.29 7.01 -10.36
CA ALA A 140 -6.67 7.42 -10.20
C ALA A 140 -7.28 7.61 -11.60
N ASN A 141 -8.39 6.91 -11.87
CA ASN A 141 -9.20 7.14 -13.07
C ASN A 141 -9.49 8.65 -13.14
N ARG A 142 -9.08 9.28 -14.25
CA ARG A 142 -9.41 10.68 -14.54
C ARG A 142 -10.88 10.81 -14.89
#